data_AF-A0A958EIW3-F1
#
_entry.id   AF-A0A958EIW3-F1
#
_cell.length_a   1.000
_cell.length_b   1.000
_cell.length_c   1.000
_cell.angle_alpha   90.00
_cell.angle_beta   90.00
_cell.angle_gamma   90.00
#
_symmetry.space_group_name_H-M   'P 1'
#
loop_
_entity.id
_entity.type
_entity.pdbx_description
1 polymer ?
#
loop_
_entity_poly.entity_id
_entity_poly.type
_entity_poly.pdbx_seq_one_letter_code
_entity_poly.pdbx_strand_id
1 'polypeptide(L)'
;IVTRPFTFEGPQRQRKAIYGLDRLKENVDTLIVIPNDKIIEQVDRNTPILVAFLMADDILLQATRGISDLITSTGYINLDFADVKAIMSEMGDALMGSGVASGPDRATIASQQAISSPLLDGVSIEGALGVLINITGNSRNLTIQEVTEAATLIQEQAGIEANVIFGMSFDDSLNDEIRITVIATGFNAEAKKLKRLKESKSAPAPMASPAVKPMNNTYRIRPEFRPKNTQIHMTLFDSDEKEEDTEKQVKQQIEEIKSELKNSDEFSKGSSLDDLDIPTFLRKSMD
;
A
#
# COMPACT_ATOMS: atom_id res chain seq x y z
N ILE A 1 5.31 -0.03 3.61
CA ILE A 1 3.86 -0.29 3.64
C ILE A 1 3.56 -1.05 4.94
N VAL A 2 2.58 -0.62 5.73
CA VAL A 2 2.24 -1.24 7.03
C VAL A 2 0.74 -1.17 7.30
N THR A 3 0.23 -2.06 8.14
CA THR A 3 -1.17 -2.04 8.58
C THR A 3 -1.35 -1.41 9.96
N ARG A 4 -2.51 -0.80 10.19
CA ARG A 4 -3.03 -0.50 11.54
C ARG A 4 -3.90 -1.67 12.00
N PRO A 5 -3.83 -2.07 13.27
CA PRO A 5 -4.61 -3.20 13.77
C PRO A 5 -6.11 -2.88 13.73
N PHE A 6 -6.93 -3.92 13.77
CA PHE A 6 -8.37 -3.75 13.86
C PHE A 6 -8.77 -3.15 15.21
N THR A 7 -9.87 -2.41 15.24
CA THR A 7 -10.41 -1.83 16.49
C THR A 7 -10.72 -2.91 17.54
N PHE A 8 -11.16 -4.10 17.12
CA PHE A 8 -11.45 -5.22 18.03
C PHE A 8 -10.22 -5.79 18.75
N GLU A 9 -9.01 -5.57 18.24
CA GLU A 9 -7.76 -6.04 18.87
C GLU A 9 -7.39 -5.25 20.14
N GLY A 10 -8.13 -4.17 20.40
CA GLY A 10 -8.10 -3.45 21.66
C GLY A 10 -7.17 -2.23 21.69
N PRO A 11 -7.43 -1.31 22.64
CA PRO A 11 -6.78 0.01 22.67
C PRO A 11 -5.28 -0.04 22.95
N GLN A 12 -4.79 -1.09 23.62
CA GLN A 12 -3.35 -1.25 23.86
C GLN A 12 -2.58 -1.54 22.58
N ARG A 13 -3.13 -2.37 21.68
CA ARG A 13 -2.49 -2.67 20.39
C ARG A 13 -2.50 -1.44 19.49
N GLN A 14 -3.61 -0.69 19.50
CA GLN A 14 -3.73 0.58 18.79
C GLN A 14 -2.69 1.61 19.24
N ARG A 15 -2.51 1.80 20.56
CA ARG A 15 -1.48 2.72 21.09
C ARG A 15 -0.07 2.33 20.67
N LYS A 16 0.25 1.04 20.71
CA LYS A 16 1.56 0.53 20.25
C LYS A 16 1.77 0.77 18.75
N ALA A 17 0.73 0.56 17.93
CA ALA A 17 0.79 0.82 16.50
C ALA A 17 1.02 2.30 16.20
N ILE A 18 0.30 3.21 16.85
CA ILE A 18 0.49 4.66 16.68
C ILE A 18 1.92 5.07 17.05
N TYR A 19 2.42 4.61 18.20
CA TYR A 19 3.80 4.89 18.62
C TYR A 19 4.85 4.36 17.63
N GLY A 20 4.63 3.15 17.10
CA GLY A 20 5.51 2.56 16.07
C GLY A 20 5.46 3.33 14.76
N LEU A 21 4.27 3.75 14.32
CA LEU A 21 4.07 4.55 13.11
C LEU A 21 4.82 5.88 13.19
N ASP A 22 4.70 6.61 14.30
CA ASP A 22 5.38 7.91 14.46
C ASP A 22 6.90 7.77 14.34
N ARG A 23 7.47 6.73 14.94
CA ARG A 23 8.91 6.43 14.80
C ARG A 23 9.30 6.00 13.40
N LEU A 24 8.44 5.24 12.73
CA LEU A 24 8.72 4.78 11.37
C LEU A 24 8.72 5.95 10.39
N LYS A 25 7.80 6.92 10.54
CA LYS A 25 7.72 8.14 9.73
C LYS A 25 9.01 8.97 9.74
N GLU A 26 9.78 8.94 10.81
CA GLU A 26 11.06 9.66 10.91
C GLU A 26 12.19 9.00 10.10
N ASN A 27 12.02 7.74 9.68
CA ASN A 27 13.08 6.91 9.12
C ASN A 27 12.75 6.39 7.70
N VAL A 28 11.63 6.81 7.11
CA VAL A 28 11.21 6.38 5.76
C VAL A 28 10.86 7.59 4.89
N ASP A 29 11.10 7.47 3.59
CA ASP A 29 10.75 8.49 2.61
C ASP A 29 9.23 8.64 2.46
N THR A 30 8.54 7.51 2.31
CA THR A 30 7.09 7.40 2.19
C THR A 30 6.55 6.27 3.05
N LEU A 31 5.49 6.55 3.79
CA LEU A 31 4.77 5.61 4.64
C LEU A 31 3.34 5.45 4.16
N ILE A 32 3.06 4.31 3.52
CA ILE A 32 1.71 3.87 3.20
C ILE A 32 1.16 3.10 4.41
N VAL A 33 0.06 3.60 4.97
CA VAL A 33 -0.62 3.01 6.12
C VAL A 33 -1.99 2.49 5.70
N ILE A 34 -2.20 1.18 5.85
CA ILE A 34 -3.47 0.52 5.52
C ILE A 34 -4.26 0.31 6.82
N PRO A 35 -5.40 0.99 7.02
CA PRO A 35 -6.26 0.75 8.16
C PRO A 35 -7.06 -0.55 7.99
N ASN A 36 -6.80 -1.55 8.83
CA ASN A 36 -7.50 -2.84 8.74
C ASN A 36 -9.03 -2.71 8.91
N ASP A 37 -9.49 -1.71 9.66
CA ASP A 37 -10.93 -1.46 9.81
C ASP A 37 -11.63 -1.11 8.48
N LYS A 38 -10.91 -0.54 7.49
CA LYS A 38 -11.45 -0.27 6.15
C LYS A 38 -11.67 -1.53 5.32
N ILE A 39 -10.99 -2.61 5.67
CA ILE A 39 -11.22 -3.93 5.09
C ILE A 39 -12.54 -4.48 5.62
N ILE A 40 -12.86 -4.26 6.91
CA ILE A 40 -14.14 -4.67 7.51
C ILE A 40 -15.32 -3.97 6.84
N GLU A 41 -15.18 -2.70 6.47
CA GLU A 41 -16.24 -1.94 5.77
C GLU A 41 -16.63 -2.54 4.41
N GLN A 42 -15.76 -3.37 3.82
CA GLN A 42 -15.95 -3.99 2.50
C GLN A 42 -16.41 -5.46 2.57
N VAL A 43 -16.50 -6.06 3.76
CA VAL A 43 -16.86 -7.48 3.91
C VAL A 43 -18.23 -7.67 4.53
N ASP A 44 -18.91 -8.74 4.11
CA ASP A 44 -20.20 -9.12 4.70
C ASP A 44 -20.05 -9.48 6.18
N ARG A 45 -21.10 -9.26 6.96
CA ARG A 45 -21.12 -9.54 8.41
C ARG A 45 -20.82 -10.99 8.78
N ASN A 46 -21.03 -11.91 7.84
CA ASN A 46 -20.79 -13.34 8.03
C ASN A 46 -19.38 -13.77 7.58
N THR A 47 -18.54 -12.82 7.14
CA THR A 47 -17.19 -13.11 6.68
C THR A 47 -16.32 -13.55 7.87
N PRO A 48 -15.68 -14.73 7.82
CA PRO A 48 -14.79 -15.17 8.88
C PRO A 48 -13.59 -14.25 9.03
N ILE A 49 -13.06 -14.21 10.25
CA ILE A 49 -11.87 -13.42 10.58
C ILE A 49 -10.65 -13.79 9.74
N LEU A 50 -10.47 -15.07 9.38
CA LEU A 50 -9.36 -15.52 8.55
C LEU A 50 -9.42 -14.91 7.14
N VAL A 51 -10.62 -14.81 6.57
CA VAL A 51 -10.83 -14.17 5.26
C VAL A 51 -10.53 -12.68 5.34
N ALA A 52 -10.90 -12.01 6.43
CA ALA A 52 -10.56 -10.60 6.64
C ALA A 52 -9.04 -10.34 6.70
N PHE A 53 -8.28 -11.25 7.32
CA PHE A 53 -6.81 -11.17 7.29
C PHE A 53 -6.24 -11.42 5.90
N LEU A 54 -6.72 -12.43 5.18
CA LEU A 54 -6.29 -12.70 3.80
C LEU A 54 -6.59 -11.52 2.86
N MET A 55 -7.69 -10.80 3.08
CA MET A 55 -7.99 -9.57 2.33
C MET A 55 -7.02 -8.43 2.66
N ALA A 56 -6.53 -8.34 3.91
CA ALA A 56 -5.46 -7.40 4.26
C ALA A 56 -4.16 -7.75 3.53
N ASP A 57 -3.83 -9.04 3.47
CA ASP A 57 -2.66 -9.52 2.75
C ASP A 57 -2.77 -9.26 1.24
N ASP A 58 -3.95 -9.44 0.65
CA ASP A 58 -4.20 -9.11 -0.75
C ASP A 58 -4.01 -7.60 -1.04
N ILE A 59 -4.49 -6.73 -0.15
CA ILE A 59 -4.27 -5.28 -0.29
C ILE A 59 -2.77 -4.94 -0.18
N LEU A 60 -2.05 -5.56 0.76
CA LEU A 60 -0.61 -5.37 0.90
C LEU A 60 0.16 -5.85 -0.35
N LEU A 61 -0.28 -6.97 -0.93
CA LEU A 61 0.25 -7.51 -2.17
C LEU A 61 0.02 -6.54 -3.33
N GLN A 62 -1.21 -6.05 -3.50
CA GLN A 62 -1.56 -5.05 -4.52
C GLN A 62 -0.74 -3.76 -4.36
N ALA A 63 -0.56 -3.28 -3.11
CA ALA A 63 0.23 -2.09 -2.82
C ALA A 63 1.70 -2.26 -3.23
N THR A 64 2.27 -3.42 -2.92
CA THR A 64 3.67 -3.72 -3.19
C THR A 64 3.90 -3.92 -4.68
N ARG A 65 3.02 -4.66 -5.35
CA ARG A 65 3.06 -4.87 -6.80
C ARG A 65 2.83 -3.58 -7.59
N GLY A 66 1.86 -2.77 -7.19
CA GLY A 66 1.60 -1.50 -7.87
C GLY A 66 2.81 -0.57 -7.94
N ILE A 67 3.76 -0.68 -7.00
CA ILE A 67 5.05 0.04 -7.05
C ILE A 67 6.12 -0.77 -7.75
N SER A 68 6.22 -2.08 -7.45
CA SER A 68 7.25 -2.95 -8.01
C SER A 68 7.12 -3.04 -9.53
N ASP A 69 5.91 -3.31 -10.03
CA ASP A 69 5.61 -3.48 -11.45
C ASP A 69 5.97 -2.24 -12.27
N LEU A 70 5.85 -1.04 -11.67
CA LEU A 70 6.25 0.20 -12.33
C LEU A 70 7.77 0.33 -12.53
N ILE A 71 8.57 -0.38 -11.73
CA ILE A 71 10.03 -0.34 -11.77
C ILE A 71 10.57 -1.52 -12.57
N THR A 72 9.97 -2.70 -12.37
CA THR A 72 10.50 -3.98 -12.87
C THR A 72 9.88 -4.41 -14.18
N SER A 73 8.60 -4.09 -14.42
CA SER A 73 7.93 -4.57 -15.63
C SER A 73 8.45 -3.80 -16.83
N THR A 74 8.93 -4.54 -17.83
CA THR A 74 9.29 -3.99 -19.14
C THR A 74 8.04 -3.61 -19.92
N GLY A 75 7.26 -2.65 -19.42
CA GLY A 75 6.12 -2.06 -20.14
C GLY A 75 6.58 -1.23 -21.35
N TYR A 76 5.66 -0.99 -22.30
CA TYR A 76 5.93 -0.16 -23.49
C TYR A 76 6.07 1.34 -23.15
N ILE A 77 5.47 1.78 -22.04
CA ILE A 77 5.63 3.13 -21.47
C ILE A 77 6.20 2.91 -20.06
N ASN A 78 7.52 2.76 -20.00
CA ASN A 78 8.19 2.53 -18.73
C ASN A 78 8.42 3.87 -18.02
N LEU A 79 8.10 3.91 -16.74
CA LEU A 79 8.60 4.95 -15.84
C LEU A 79 10.01 4.57 -15.43
N ASP A 80 10.91 5.54 -15.38
CA ASP A 80 12.22 5.25 -14.83
C ASP A 80 12.18 5.29 -13.28
N PHE A 81 13.17 4.67 -12.64
CA PHE A 81 13.24 4.69 -11.19
C PHE A 81 13.44 6.12 -10.62
N ALA A 82 13.97 7.05 -11.42
CA ALA A 82 14.16 8.43 -10.99
C ALA A 82 12.82 9.16 -10.85
N ASP A 83 11.86 8.89 -11.72
CA ASP A 83 10.48 9.37 -11.70
C ASP A 83 9.75 8.89 -10.44
N VAL A 84 9.78 7.58 -10.17
CA VAL A 84 9.19 7.00 -8.95
C VAL A 84 9.86 7.58 -7.69
N LYS A 85 11.19 7.70 -7.70
CA LYS A 85 11.94 8.29 -6.59
C LYS A 85 11.58 9.77 -6.41
N ALA A 86 11.39 10.54 -7.47
CA ALA A 86 11.04 11.96 -7.38
C ALA A 86 9.69 12.19 -6.69
N ILE A 87 8.71 11.31 -6.92
CA ILE A 87 7.42 11.38 -6.23
C ILE A 87 7.48 10.81 -4.82
N MET A 88 8.22 9.73 -4.57
CA MET A 88 8.15 9.06 -3.27
C MET A 88 9.19 9.54 -2.24
N SER A 89 10.17 10.36 -2.62
CA SER A 89 11.22 10.84 -1.70
C SER A 89 10.70 11.90 -0.73
N GLU A 90 10.98 11.73 0.57
CA GLU A 90 10.63 12.67 1.66
C GLU A 90 9.15 13.11 1.77
N MET A 91 8.21 12.46 1.08
CA MET A 91 6.80 12.85 1.07
C MET A 91 6.05 12.54 2.37
N GLY A 92 6.54 11.59 3.17
CA GLY A 92 5.91 11.21 4.43
C GLY A 92 4.68 10.35 4.21
N ASP A 93 3.50 10.84 4.60
CA ASP A 93 2.29 10.02 4.56
C ASP A 93 1.80 9.81 3.12
N ALA A 94 1.38 8.58 2.83
CA ALA A 94 0.82 8.20 1.54
C ALA A 94 -0.42 7.32 1.68
N LEU A 95 -1.28 7.41 0.68
CA LEU A 95 -2.54 6.71 0.59
C LEU A 95 -2.57 5.91 -0.72
N MET A 96 -3.28 4.79 -0.70
CA MET A 96 -3.43 3.92 -1.85
C MET A 96 -4.91 3.67 -2.11
N GLY A 97 -5.29 3.74 -3.38
CA GLY A 97 -6.56 3.25 -3.88
C GLY A 97 -6.33 2.22 -4.99
N SER A 98 -7.23 1.25 -5.09
CA SER A 98 -7.21 0.22 -6.12
C SER A 98 -8.63 0.03 -6.67
N GLY A 99 -8.73 -0.23 -7.96
CA GLY A 99 -9.97 -0.51 -8.66
C GLY A 99 -9.76 -1.55 -9.74
N VAL A 100 -10.77 -2.42 -9.91
CA VAL A 100 -10.76 -3.49 -10.93
C VAL A 100 -12.11 -3.49 -11.62
N ALA A 101 -12.09 -3.48 -12.94
CA ALA A 101 -13.30 -3.55 -13.74
C ALA A 101 -13.08 -4.29 -15.05
N SER A 102 -14.18 -4.72 -15.67
CA SER A 102 -14.22 -5.42 -16.96
C SER A 102 -15.35 -4.86 -17.83
N GLY A 103 -15.31 -5.13 -19.14
CA GLY A 103 -16.32 -4.64 -20.08
C GLY A 103 -15.99 -3.27 -20.69
N PRO A 104 -16.96 -2.63 -21.39
CA PRO A 104 -16.69 -1.49 -22.28
C PRO A 104 -16.25 -0.20 -21.56
N ASP A 105 -16.77 0.06 -20.35
CA ASP A 105 -16.43 1.26 -19.56
C ASP A 105 -15.43 0.96 -18.44
N ARG A 106 -14.69 -0.15 -18.54
CA ARG A 106 -13.86 -0.67 -17.46
C ARG A 106 -12.80 0.33 -16.97
N ALA A 107 -12.19 1.10 -17.86
CA ALA A 107 -11.16 2.07 -17.47
C ALA A 107 -11.73 3.17 -16.56
N THR A 108 -12.88 3.73 -16.94
CA THR A 108 -13.58 4.75 -16.16
C THR A 108 -14.06 4.19 -14.81
N ILE A 109 -14.67 3.00 -14.81
CA ILE A 109 -15.18 2.36 -13.60
C ILE A 109 -14.04 2.02 -12.64
N ALA A 110 -12.96 1.39 -13.12
CA ALA A 110 -11.80 1.06 -12.29
C ALA A 110 -11.12 2.31 -11.73
N SER A 111 -11.02 3.38 -12.53
CA SER A 111 -10.46 4.66 -12.05
C SER A 111 -11.33 5.26 -10.96
N GLN A 112 -12.65 5.28 -11.15
CA GLN A 112 -13.60 5.77 -10.16
C GLN A 112 -13.53 4.98 -8.85
N GLN A 113 -13.42 3.65 -8.92
CA GLN A 113 -13.20 2.79 -7.76
C GLN A 113 -11.88 3.10 -7.06
N ALA A 114 -10.78 3.29 -7.81
CA ALA A 114 -9.48 3.60 -7.22
C ALA A 114 -9.49 4.93 -6.45
N ILE A 115 -10.07 6.00 -7.00
CA ILE A 115 -10.13 7.32 -6.34
C ILE A 115 -11.13 7.40 -5.19
N SER A 116 -12.11 6.49 -5.16
CA SER A 116 -13.12 6.39 -4.09
C SER A 116 -12.87 5.20 -3.16
N SER A 117 -11.66 4.63 -3.21
CA SER A 117 -11.33 3.43 -2.47
C SER A 117 -11.43 3.69 -0.96
N PRO A 118 -12.06 2.80 -0.18
CA PRO A 118 -12.15 2.92 1.28
C PRO A 118 -10.78 3.03 1.98
N LEU A 119 -9.73 2.54 1.33
CA LEU A 119 -8.35 2.58 1.81
C LEU A 119 -7.76 3.99 1.87
N LEU A 120 -8.41 4.96 1.22
CA LEU A 120 -8.06 6.37 1.29
C LEU A 120 -8.49 7.03 2.62
N ASP A 121 -9.13 6.28 3.54
CA ASP A 121 -9.49 6.72 4.89
C ASP A 121 -10.31 8.03 4.94
N GLY A 122 -11.16 8.25 3.93
CA GLY A 122 -11.96 9.47 3.80
C GLY A 122 -11.16 10.72 3.43
N VAL A 123 -9.88 10.57 3.10
CA VAL A 123 -9.03 11.62 2.56
C VAL A 123 -9.13 11.56 1.04
N SER A 124 -9.57 12.65 0.43
CA SER A 124 -9.55 12.78 -1.03
C SER A 124 -8.12 12.74 -1.55
N ILE A 125 -7.91 12.25 -2.77
CA ILE A 125 -6.63 12.40 -3.47
C ILE A 125 -6.34 13.87 -3.82
N GLU A 126 -7.34 14.74 -3.72
CA GLU A 126 -7.20 16.19 -3.87
C GLU A 126 -6.20 16.76 -2.85
N GLY A 127 -5.22 17.52 -3.35
CA GLY A 127 -4.19 18.14 -2.51
C GLY A 127 -2.97 17.25 -2.23
N ALA A 128 -2.87 16.08 -2.87
CA ALA A 128 -1.61 15.35 -2.97
C ALA A 128 -0.59 16.16 -3.79
N LEU A 129 0.68 16.15 -3.38
CA LEU A 129 1.75 16.79 -4.17
C LEU A 129 2.26 15.88 -5.28
N GLY A 130 2.20 14.57 -5.07
CA GLY A 130 2.62 13.57 -6.03
C GLY A 130 1.62 12.45 -6.11
N VAL A 131 1.19 12.09 -7.31
CA VAL A 131 0.28 10.98 -7.58
C VAL A 131 0.93 10.03 -8.56
N LEU A 132 1.00 8.76 -8.19
CA LEU A 132 1.48 7.67 -9.02
C LEU A 132 0.29 6.81 -9.43
N ILE A 133 0.16 6.58 -10.73
CA ILE A 133 -0.91 5.79 -11.35
C ILE A 133 -0.27 4.60 -12.04
N ASN A 134 -0.66 3.39 -11.64
CA ASN A 134 -0.33 2.16 -12.36
C ASN A 134 -1.57 1.60 -13.03
N ILE A 135 -1.51 1.39 -14.34
CA ILE A 135 -2.58 0.75 -15.11
C ILE A 135 -2.06 -0.60 -15.59
N THR A 136 -2.73 -1.67 -15.17
CA THR A 136 -2.42 -3.05 -15.57
C THR A 136 -3.59 -3.62 -16.35
N GLY A 137 -3.30 -4.24 -17.50
CA GLY A 137 -4.30 -4.92 -18.31
C GLY A 137 -3.68 -5.96 -19.22
N ASN A 138 -4.51 -6.72 -19.93
CA ASN A 138 -4.03 -7.70 -20.90
C ASN A 138 -3.35 -7.00 -22.08
N SER A 139 -2.18 -7.48 -22.50
CA SER A 139 -1.42 -6.92 -23.62
C SER A 139 -2.17 -6.86 -24.95
N ARG A 140 -3.18 -7.71 -25.13
CA ARG A 140 -3.97 -7.81 -26.37
C ARG A 140 -5.21 -6.94 -26.37
N ASN A 141 -5.68 -6.53 -25.18
CA ASN A 141 -6.99 -5.92 -25.00
C ASN A 141 -6.91 -4.48 -24.46
N LEU A 142 -5.81 -4.10 -23.80
CA LEU A 142 -5.65 -2.75 -23.25
C LEU A 142 -5.40 -1.74 -24.37
N THR A 143 -6.27 -0.74 -24.47
CA THR A 143 -6.19 0.29 -25.51
C THR A 143 -5.64 1.62 -24.98
N ILE A 144 -5.07 2.42 -25.88
CA ILE A 144 -4.57 3.77 -25.54
C ILE A 144 -5.70 4.70 -25.08
N GLN A 145 -6.92 4.51 -25.61
CA GLN A 145 -8.07 5.32 -25.25
C GLN A 145 -8.46 5.09 -23.79
N GLU A 146 -8.55 3.83 -23.37
CA GLU A 146 -8.81 3.44 -21.98
C GLU A 146 -7.76 4.01 -21.01
N VAL A 147 -6.49 3.89 -21.37
CA VAL A 147 -5.38 4.44 -20.59
C VAL A 147 -5.50 5.97 -20.45
N THR A 148 -5.84 6.66 -21.54
CA THR A 148 -6.00 8.12 -21.55
C THR A 148 -7.20 8.57 -20.71
N GLU A 149 -8.33 7.87 -20.83
CA GLU A 149 -9.54 8.14 -20.06
C GLU A 149 -9.29 7.99 -18.55
N ALA A 150 -8.63 6.89 -18.15
CA ALA A 150 -8.24 6.65 -16.77
C ALA A 150 -7.29 7.72 -16.22
N ALA A 151 -6.22 8.03 -16.95
CA ALA A 151 -5.24 9.03 -16.54
C ALA A 151 -5.87 10.43 -16.40
N THR A 152 -6.72 10.81 -17.34
CA THR A 152 -7.42 12.12 -17.33
C THR A 152 -8.34 12.23 -16.12
N LEU A 153 -9.14 11.20 -15.85
CA LEU A 153 -10.08 11.20 -14.72
C LEU A 153 -9.35 11.34 -13.38
N ILE A 154 -8.25 10.60 -13.19
CA ILE A 154 -7.48 10.66 -11.93
C ILE A 154 -6.77 12.01 -11.80
N GLN A 155 -6.23 12.55 -12.88
CA GLN A 155 -5.57 13.86 -12.88
C GLN A 155 -6.55 14.99 -12.54
N GLU A 156 -7.77 14.96 -13.08
CA GLU A 156 -8.83 15.93 -12.74
C GLU A 156 -9.18 15.92 -11.25
N GLN A 157 -9.15 14.75 -10.61
CA GLN A 157 -9.48 14.58 -9.20
C GLN A 157 -8.32 14.92 -8.25
N ALA A 158 -7.07 14.69 -8.68
CA ALA A 158 -5.88 15.07 -7.91
C ALA A 158 -5.67 16.59 -7.88
N GLY A 159 -6.01 17.27 -8.98
CA GLY A 159 -5.83 18.70 -9.17
C GLY A 159 -4.57 19.05 -9.99
N ILE A 160 -4.58 20.26 -10.57
CA ILE A 160 -3.56 20.72 -11.55
C ILE A 160 -2.17 20.88 -10.93
N GLU A 161 -2.09 21.10 -9.62
CA GLU A 161 -0.83 21.31 -8.89
C GLU A 161 -0.12 19.99 -8.53
N ALA A 162 -0.77 18.85 -8.68
CA ALA A 162 -0.19 17.55 -8.37
C ALA A 162 0.77 17.11 -9.48
N ASN A 163 1.97 16.67 -9.11
CA ASN A 163 2.85 15.98 -10.04
C ASN A 163 2.30 14.56 -10.28
N VAL A 164 1.75 14.30 -11.46
CA VAL A 164 1.16 13.01 -11.80
C VAL A 164 2.13 12.21 -12.66
N ILE A 165 2.43 11.01 -12.20
CA ILE A 165 3.26 10.03 -12.88
C ILE A 165 2.39 8.84 -13.24
N PHE A 166 2.39 8.47 -14.52
CA PHE A 166 1.63 7.38 -15.06
C PHE A 166 2.56 6.29 -15.56
N GLY A 167 2.28 5.04 -15.18
CA GLY A 167 2.91 3.86 -15.74
C GLY A 167 1.90 2.80 -16.13
N MET A 168 2.34 1.93 -17.02
CA MET A 168 1.54 0.85 -17.58
C MET A 168 2.31 -0.45 -17.55
N SER A 169 1.66 -1.48 -17.02
CA SER A 169 2.16 -2.86 -17.07
C SER A 169 1.16 -3.76 -17.79
N PHE A 170 1.68 -4.87 -18.31
CA PHE A 170 0.86 -5.91 -18.92
C PHE A 170 0.84 -7.13 -18.03
N ASP A 171 -0.34 -7.70 -17.88
CA ASP A 171 -0.55 -8.97 -17.21
C ASP A 171 -1.46 -9.81 -18.10
N ASP A 172 -0.87 -10.81 -18.77
CA ASP A 172 -1.57 -11.68 -19.71
C ASP A 172 -2.52 -12.66 -19.00
N SER A 173 -2.43 -12.79 -17.66
CA SER A 173 -3.38 -13.55 -16.86
C SER A 173 -4.72 -12.81 -16.68
N LEU A 174 -4.72 -11.48 -16.83
CA LEU A 174 -5.94 -10.69 -16.85
C LEU A 174 -6.66 -10.96 -18.16
N ASN A 175 -7.95 -11.30 -18.11
CA ASN A 175 -8.73 -11.55 -19.33
C ASN A 175 -9.18 -10.22 -19.97
N ASP A 176 -10.39 -9.79 -19.64
CA ASP A 176 -10.97 -8.52 -20.04
C ASP A 176 -10.94 -7.49 -18.90
N GLU A 177 -10.12 -7.75 -17.88
CA GLU A 177 -10.00 -6.91 -16.69
C GLU A 177 -8.92 -5.85 -16.86
N ILE A 178 -9.21 -4.66 -16.36
CA ILE A 178 -8.23 -3.60 -16.11
C ILE A 178 -8.13 -3.39 -14.60
N ARG A 179 -6.90 -3.29 -14.10
CA ARG A 179 -6.58 -2.97 -12.71
C ARG A 179 -5.90 -1.62 -12.69
N ILE A 180 -6.41 -0.72 -11.86
CA ILE A 180 -5.87 0.63 -11.70
C ILE A 180 -5.52 0.82 -10.24
N THR A 181 -4.25 1.14 -9.98
CA THR A 181 -3.76 1.46 -8.64
C THR A 181 -3.29 2.91 -8.62
N VAL A 182 -3.76 3.66 -7.63
CA VAL A 182 -3.42 5.06 -7.42
C VAL A 182 -2.72 5.17 -6.07
N ILE A 183 -1.54 5.78 -6.06
CA ILE A 183 -0.78 6.07 -4.83
C ILE A 183 -0.60 7.58 -4.76
N ALA A 184 -1.22 8.19 -3.76
CA ALA A 184 -1.13 9.61 -3.52
C ALA A 184 -0.18 9.89 -2.36
N THR A 185 0.69 10.87 -2.51
CA THR A 185 1.80 11.18 -1.59
C THR A 185 1.89 12.68 -1.34
N GLY A 186 2.56 13.05 -0.25
CA GLY A 186 2.85 14.46 0.04
C GLY A 186 1.66 15.21 0.64
N PHE A 187 0.66 14.47 1.14
CA PHE A 187 -0.38 15.03 1.99
C PHE A 187 0.29 15.73 3.18
N ASN A 188 -0.16 16.94 3.52
CA ASN A 188 0.32 17.71 4.67
C ASN A 188 1.71 18.37 4.52
N ALA A 189 2.25 18.51 3.31
CA ALA A 189 3.52 19.21 3.06
C ALA A 189 3.51 20.69 3.49
N GLU A 190 2.39 21.39 3.34
CA GLU A 190 2.22 22.77 3.83
C GLU A 190 2.34 22.87 5.36
N ALA A 191 1.77 21.90 6.11
CA ALA A 191 1.92 21.85 7.56
C ALA A 191 3.37 21.57 8.01
N LYS A 192 4.09 20.71 7.28
CA LYS A 192 5.53 20.47 7.49
C LYS A 192 6.37 21.72 7.16
N LYS A 193 6.06 22.43 6.08
CA LYS A 193 6.74 23.68 5.65
C LYS A 193 6.53 24.78 6.69
N LEU A 194 5.30 24.96 7.18
CA LEU A 194 5.00 25.91 8.27
C LEU A 194 5.71 25.54 9.58
N LYS A 195 5.83 24.26 9.94
CA LYS A 195 6.62 23.83 11.12
C LYS A 195 8.10 24.18 10.98
N ARG A 196 8.72 23.85 9.84
CA ARG A 196 10.14 24.20 9.58
C ARG A 196 10.38 25.71 9.61
N LEU A 197 9.47 26.50 9.05
CA LEU A 197 9.54 27.97 9.10
C LEU A 197 9.39 28.53 10.52
N LYS A 198 8.54 27.93 11.36
CA LYS A 198 8.39 28.31 12.77
C LYS A 198 9.60 27.92 13.62
N GLU A 199 10.17 26.75 13.39
CA GLU A 199 11.40 26.27 14.06
C GLU A 199 12.64 27.10 13.67
N SER A 200 12.70 27.59 12.43
CA SER A 200 13.77 28.52 12.00
C SER A 200 13.69 29.92 12.62
N LYS A 201 12.52 30.32 13.14
CA LYS A 201 12.30 31.64 13.78
C LYS A 201 12.45 31.63 15.30
N SER A 202 12.58 30.45 15.93
CA SER A 202 12.79 30.31 17.38
C SER A 202 14.23 29.97 17.77
N ALA A 203 15.14 29.82 16.80
CA ALA A 203 16.57 29.72 17.08
C ALA A 203 17.11 31.10 17.52
N PRO A 204 17.73 31.22 18.71
CA PRO A 204 18.40 32.44 19.09
C PRO A 204 19.55 32.70 18.10
N ALA A 205 19.73 33.96 17.71
CA ALA A 205 20.80 34.38 16.81
C ALA A 205 22.14 33.76 17.23
N PRO A 206 22.97 33.25 16.30
CA PRO A 206 24.26 32.68 16.67
C PRO A 206 25.10 33.81 17.29
N MET A 207 25.30 33.74 18.61
CA MET A 207 26.32 34.54 19.28
C MET A 207 27.66 34.19 18.64
N ALA A 208 28.36 35.22 18.16
CA ALA A 208 29.67 35.13 17.55
C ALA A 208 30.60 34.26 18.45
N SER A 209 30.93 33.07 17.96
CA SER A 209 31.94 32.21 18.57
C SER A 209 33.33 32.66 18.08
N PRO A 210 34.36 32.64 18.95
CA PRO A 210 35.69 33.12 18.59
C PRO A 210 36.32 32.23 17.52
N ALA A 211 37.10 32.88 16.64
CA ALA A 211 37.77 32.25 15.50
C ALA A 211 38.58 31.01 15.91
N VAL A 212 38.13 29.85 15.46
CA VAL A 212 38.87 28.58 15.56
C VAL A 212 39.94 28.57 14.47
N LYS A 213 41.21 28.44 14.88
CA LYS A 213 42.35 28.26 13.95
C LYS A 213 42.18 26.97 13.15
N PRO A 214 42.58 26.94 11.86
CA PRO A 214 42.48 25.72 11.05
C PRO A 214 43.40 24.64 11.62
N MET A 215 42.80 23.57 12.13
CA MET A 215 43.50 22.37 12.56
C MET A 215 43.49 21.40 11.39
N ASN A 216 44.67 21.05 10.85
CA ASN A 216 44.84 20.04 9.82
C ASN A 216 44.34 18.69 10.34
N ASN A 217 43.09 18.36 10.01
CA ASN A 217 42.52 17.05 10.33
C ASN A 217 42.62 16.18 9.07
N THR A 218 43.71 15.42 8.98
CA THR A 218 43.81 14.28 8.08
C THR A 218 42.60 13.38 8.30
N TYR A 219 41.71 13.31 7.31
CA TYR A 219 40.62 12.35 7.27
C TYR A 219 41.22 10.94 7.39
N ARG A 220 41.09 10.32 8.57
CA ARG A 220 41.18 8.86 8.68
C ARG A 220 39.95 8.31 7.97
N ILE A 221 40.14 7.90 6.73
CA ILE A 221 39.22 7.05 5.98
C ILE A 221 38.86 5.88 6.90
N ARG A 222 37.57 5.77 7.27
CA ARG A 222 37.08 4.55 7.92
C ARG A 222 37.35 3.39 6.96
N PRO A 223 37.86 2.23 7.43
CA PRO A 223 38.01 1.08 6.56
C PRO A 223 36.65 0.75 5.96
N GLU A 224 36.61 0.67 4.63
CA GLU A 224 35.45 0.22 3.86
C GLU A 224 34.87 -1.04 4.51
N PHE A 225 33.58 -1.02 4.81
CA PHE A 225 32.87 -2.23 5.14
C PHE A 225 32.75 -3.06 3.86
N ARG A 226 33.77 -3.87 3.58
CA ARG A 226 33.70 -4.92 2.56
C ARG A 226 32.86 -6.06 3.13
N PRO A 227 31.65 -6.34 2.63
CA PRO A 227 30.99 -7.59 2.96
C PRO A 227 31.93 -8.73 2.56
N LYS A 228 32.34 -9.56 3.52
CA LYS A 228 33.09 -10.78 3.23
C LYS A 228 32.19 -11.67 2.39
N ASN A 229 32.64 -12.01 1.18
CA ASN A 229 32.12 -13.01 0.26
C ASN A 229 31.01 -13.90 0.84
N THR A 230 29.77 -13.40 0.85
CA THR A 230 28.63 -14.26 0.63
C THR A 230 28.52 -14.29 -0.88
N GLN A 231 28.86 -15.42 -1.50
CA GLN A 231 28.47 -15.64 -2.88
C GLN A 231 26.94 -15.59 -2.90
N ILE A 232 26.39 -14.43 -3.22
CA ILE A 232 25.03 -14.35 -3.72
C ILE A 232 25.14 -15.02 -5.08
N HIS A 233 24.84 -16.31 -5.11
CA HIS A 233 24.51 -16.96 -6.35
C HIS A 233 23.28 -16.20 -6.87
N MET A 234 23.49 -15.26 -7.80
CA MET A 234 22.42 -14.86 -8.71
C MET A 234 22.14 -16.09 -9.56
N THR A 235 21.42 -17.06 -8.99
CA THR A 235 20.53 -17.87 -9.82
C THR A 235 19.62 -16.85 -10.45
N LEU A 236 19.70 -16.73 -11.79
CA LEU A 236 18.74 -15.97 -12.57
C LEU A 236 17.36 -16.22 -11.98
N PHE A 237 16.73 -15.14 -11.53
CA PHE A 237 15.38 -15.20 -11.03
C PHE A 237 14.50 -15.49 -12.24
N ASP A 238 14.15 -16.75 -12.45
CA ASP A 238 12.82 -17.11 -12.96
C ASP A 238 11.82 -16.66 -11.88
N SER A 239 11.50 -15.36 -11.87
CA SER A 239 10.59 -14.73 -10.90
C SER A 239 9.15 -14.64 -11.42
N ASP A 240 8.95 -14.71 -12.74
CA ASP A 240 7.63 -14.54 -13.33
C ASP A 240 6.69 -15.71 -12.94
N GLU A 241 7.19 -16.94 -12.87
CA GLU A 241 6.38 -18.10 -12.46
C GLU A 241 6.01 -18.13 -10.96
N LYS A 242 6.84 -17.53 -10.07
CA LYS A 242 6.63 -17.62 -8.61
C LYS A 242 5.72 -16.54 -8.04
N GLU A 243 5.72 -15.35 -8.65
CA GLU A 243 4.81 -14.28 -8.24
C GLU A 243 3.36 -14.58 -8.64
N GLU A 244 3.15 -15.14 -9.83
CA GLU A 244 1.82 -15.51 -10.35
C GLU A 244 1.16 -16.61 -9.49
N ASP A 245 1.96 -17.58 -9.02
CA ASP A 245 1.51 -18.66 -8.13
C ASP A 245 1.00 -18.13 -6.78
N THR A 246 1.59 -17.06 -6.26
CA THR A 246 1.23 -16.54 -4.93
C THR A 246 -0.13 -15.83 -4.94
N GLU A 247 -0.46 -15.09 -6.01
CA GLU A 247 -1.79 -14.44 -6.13
C GLU A 247 -2.89 -15.48 -6.33
N LYS A 248 -2.65 -16.46 -7.20
CA LYS A 248 -3.59 -17.55 -7.43
C LYS A 248 -3.84 -18.33 -6.15
N GLN A 249 -2.81 -18.60 -5.36
CA GLN A 249 -2.94 -19.29 -4.06
C GLN A 249 -3.75 -18.46 -3.05
N VAL A 250 -3.49 -17.16 -2.90
CA VAL A 250 -4.25 -16.32 -1.96
C VAL A 250 -5.72 -16.21 -2.37
N LYS A 251 -6.00 -15.97 -3.67
CA LYS A 251 -7.37 -15.92 -4.20
C LYS A 251 -8.09 -17.26 -4.06
N GLN A 252 -7.41 -18.36 -4.37
CA GLN A 252 -7.96 -19.70 -4.24
C GLN A 252 -8.26 -20.04 -2.78
N GLN A 253 -7.38 -19.71 -1.83
CA GLN A 253 -7.65 -19.88 -0.41
C GLN A 253 -8.85 -19.05 0.05
N ILE A 254 -8.97 -17.80 -0.41
CA ILE A 254 -10.14 -16.95 -0.11
C ILE A 254 -11.43 -17.60 -0.65
N GLU A 255 -11.43 -18.11 -1.89
CA GLU A 255 -12.59 -18.76 -2.48
C GLU A 255 -12.92 -20.11 -1.82
N GLU A 256 -11.93 -20.92 -1.51
CA GLU A 256 -12.08 -22.23 -0.86
C GLU A 256 -12.74 -22.06 0.51
N ILE A 257 -12.22 -21.16 1.35
CA ILE A 257 -12.81 -20.82 2.64
C ILE A 257 -14.25 -20.32 2.46
N LYS A 258 -14.50 -19.41 1.51
CA LYS A 258 -15.87 -18.90 1.23
C LYS A 258 -16.83 -20.01 0.78
N SER A 259 -16.34 -21.00 0.03
CA SER A 259 -17.14 -22.11 -0.51
C SER A 259 -17.47 -23.15 0.57
N GLU A 260 -16.52 -23.49 1.44
CA GLU A 260 -16.73 -24.38 2.58
C GLU A 260 -17.80 -23.82 3.53
N LEU A 261 -17.80 -22.51 3.73
CA LEU A 261 -18.78 -21.83 4.57
C LEU A 261 -20.19 -21.83 3.96
N LYS A 262 -20.30 -21.59 2.65
CA LYS A 262 -21.59 -21.69 1.94
C LYS A 262 -22.15 -23.12 1.98
N ASN A 263 -21.29 -24.14 1.94
CA ASN A 263 -21.71 -25.53 2.06
C ASN A 263 -22.06 -25.92 3.52
N SER A 264 -21.49 -25.23 4.52
CA SER A 264 -21.81 -25.47 5.93
C SER A 264 -23.18 -24.92 6.37
N ASP A 265 -23.72 -23.92 5.66
CA ASP A 265 -25.07 -23.38 5.92
C ASP A 265 -26.20 -24.39 5.58
N GLU A 266 -25.93 -25.38 4.71
CA GLU A 266 -26.87 -26.48 4.44
C GLU A 266 -26.88 -27.56 5.55
N PHE A 267 -25.91 -27.57 6.46
CA PHE A 267 -25.84 -28.54 7.56
C PHE A 267 -26.49 -28.06 8.87
N SER A 268 -27.06 -26.85 8.89
CA SER A 268 -27.78 -26.31 10.06
C SER A 268 -29.15 -26.97 10.34
N LYS A 269 -29.55 -27.98 9.54
CA LYS A 269 -30.64 -28.90 9.88
C LYS A 269 -30.10 -30.25 10.34
N GLY A 270 -29.49 -30.27 11.52
CA GLY A 270 -29.45 -31.48 12.35
C GLY A 270 -28.10 -31.82 12.94
N SER A 271 -27.78 -31.24 14.09
CA SER A 271 -27.16 -31.99 15.19
C SER A 271 -27.28 -31.18 16.49
N SER A 272 -27.71 -31.88 17.54
CA SER A 272 -27.92 -31.41 18.91
C SER A 272 -26.69 -30.72 19.53
N LEU A 273 -26.97 -29.68 20.32
CA LEU A 273 -26.05 -28.74 20.97
C LEU A 273 -25.31 -29.27 22.24
N ASP A 274 -25.04 -30.57 22.36
CA ASP A 274 -24.61 -31.14 23.66
C ASP A 274 -23.13 -31.55 23.77
N ASP A 275 -22.26 -31.30 22.78
CA ASP A 275 -20.91 -31.90 22.79
C ASP A 275 -19.74 -30.95 22.44
N LEU A 276 -19.81 -29.67 22.83
CA LEU A 276 -18.64 -28.79 22.76
C LEU A 276 -18.12 -28.45 24.16
N ASP A 277 -16.92 -28.97 24.44
CA ASP A 277 -16.16 -28.78 25.67
C ASP A 277 -15.74 -27.30 25.80
N ILE A 278 -16.51 -26.52 26.57
CA ILE A 278 -16.26 -25.09 26.79
C ILE A 278 -15.07 -24.92 27.74
N PRO A 279 -14.01 -24.18 27.32
CA PRO A 279 -12.86 -23.90 28.18
C PRO A 279 -13.23 -23.20 29.49
N THR A 280 -12.53 -23.55 30.56
CA THR A 280 -12.87 -23.19 31.96
C THR A 280 -12.94 -21.67 32.22
N PHE A 281 -12.29 -20.85 31.38
CA PHE A 281 -12.29 -19.39 31.53
C PHE A 281 -13.61 -18.70 31.14
N LEU A 282 -14.50 -19.38 30.41
CA LEU A 282 -15.82 -18.87 30.02
C LEU A 282 -16.94 -19.15 31.04
N ARG A 283 -16.69 -19.95 32.10
CA ARG A 283 -17.71 -20.29 33.11
C ARG A 283 -18.00 -19.19 34.14
N LYS A 284 -17.18 -18.14 34.21
CA LYS A 284 -17.19 -17.21 35.37
C LYS A 284 -17.97 -15.91 35.18
N SER A 285 -18.75 -15.78 34.11
CA SER A 285 -19.60 -14.61 33.84
C SER A 285 -21.10 -14.92 33.88
N MET A 286 -21.49 -16.04 34.49
CA MET A 286 -22.90 -16.46 34.60
C MET A 286 -23.36 -16.79 36.03
N ASP A 287 -22.58 -16.43 37.06
CA ASP A 287 -23.04 -16.37 38.45
C ASP A 287 -23.08 -14.92 38.95
#